data_AF-A0A2P5NQJ2-F1
#
_entry.id   AF-A0A2P5NQJ2-F1
#
_cell.length_a   1.000
_cell.length_b   1.000
_cell.length_c   1.000
_cell.angle_alpha   90.00
_cell.angle_beta   90.00
_cell.angle_gamma   90.00
#
_symmetry.space_group_name_H-M   'P 1'
#
loop_
_entity.id
_entity.type
_entity.pdbx_description
1 polymer ?
#
loop_
_entity_poly.entity_id
_entity_poly.type
_entity_poly.pdbx_seq_one_letter_code
_entity_poly.pdbx_strand_id
1 'polypeptide(L)'
;MGYLSPPPAPAPIVVYKDVGGLVSDYEAQTEQYRRENREVRLHECRSACTLALSLPNVCVYPDAQVKFHQAYNAITKEVDLGISSKLFSSYPAAVQARLGYLTREYRVLSGRELIALGMRNCNQDDNPVLIASRRQRQQAPIAVADARPQEAPSAGPSAWSDIARKVQTAVAGALSTPQDQPKGSIRVAVADRARIPDSRISSDAVAGLGRAPAPELVDVPLPPRRPPSEAFTTKDATTQRLALIPGAHPILGAQFVRSAAR
;
A
#
# COMPACT_ATOMS: atom_id res chain seq x y z
N MET A 1 -9.06 17.36 2.25
CA MET A 1 -9.78 16.12 2.60
C MET A 1 -8.77 15.04 2.94
N GLY A 2 -9.01 14.31 4.03
CA GLY A 2 -8.18 13.18 4.47
C GLY A 2 -8.83 11.85 4.12
N TYR A 3 -8.09 10.75 4.28
CA TYR A 3 -8.55 9.41 3.91
C TYR A 3 -9.68 8.89 4.81
N LEU A 4 -9.74 9.28 6.08
CA LEU A 4 -10.81 8.86 7.01
C LEU A 4 -12.04 9.75 7.01
N SER A 5 -12.08 10.78 6.17
CA SER A 5 -13.22 11.71 6.08
C SER A 5 -13.59 11.90 4.62
N PRO A 6 -14.13 10.85 3.98
CA PRO A 6 -14.48 10.90 2.56
C PRO A 6 -15.68 11.84 2.33
N PRO A 7 -15.83 12.38 1.11
CA PRO A 7 -17.09 13.00 0.71
C PRO A 7 -18.24 11.97 0.72
N PRO A 8 -19.51 12.38 0.56
CA PRO A 8 -20.59 11.43 0.31
C PRO A 8 -20.33 10.56 -0.92
N ALA A 9 -20.70 9.28 -0.86
CA ALA A 9 -20.63 8.39 -2.01
C ALA A 9 -21.60 8.87 -3.12
N PRO A 10 -21.30 8.67 -4.41
CA PRO A 10 -20.18 7.89 -4.96
C PRO A 10 -18.93 8.73 -5.31
N ALA A 11 -18.84 9.97 -4.84
CA ALA A 11 -17.75 10.87 -5.23
C ALA A 11 -16.36 10.28 -4.89
N PRO A 12 -15.34 10.49 -5.74
CA PRO A 12 -14.00 10.00 -5.49
C PRO A 12 -13.41 10.62 -4.21
N ILE A 13 -12.58 9.86 -3.49
CA ILE A 13 -11.82 10.38 -2.34
C ILE A 13 -10.56 11.02 -2.88
N VAL A 14 -10.43 12.34 -2.74
CA VAL A 14 -9.18 13.04 -3.05
C VAL A 14 -8.43 13.32 -1.77
N VAL A 15 -7.36 12.55 -1.52
CA VAL A 15 -6.49 12.71 -0.36
C VAL A 15 -5.44 13.76 -0.69
N TYR A 16 -5.67 14.99 -0.23
CA TYR A 16 -4.73 16.09 -0.44
C TYR A 16 -3.53 15.99 0.49
N LYS A 17 -3.81 15.77 1.78
CA LYS A 17 -2.82 15.60 2.83
C LYS A 17 -3.41 14.79 3.95
N ASP A 18 -2.78 13.65 4.21
CA ASP A 18 -3.10 12.81 5.34
C ASP A 18 -1.81 12.38 6.04
N VAL A 19 -1.72 12.62 7.35
CA VAL A 19 -0.54 12.29 8.17
C VAL A 19 -0.59 10.86 8.71
N GLY A 20 -1.70 10.15 8.52
CA GLY A 20 -1.95 8.82 9.03
C GLY A 20 -2.60 8.84 10.41
N GLY A 21 -2.54 7.69 11.08
CA GLY A 21 -3.18 7.48 12.38
C GLY A 21 -3.16 6.01 12.75
N LEU A 22 -4.16 5.58 13.51
CA LEU A 22 -4.27 4.20 13.94
C LEU A 22 -4.54 3.28 12.74
N VAL A 23 -3.64 2.34 12.47
CA VAL A 23 -3.69 1.50 11.27
C VAL A 23 -5.03 0.76 11.13
N SER A 24 -5.65 0.32 12.24
CA SER A 24 -6.94 -0.37 12.21
C SER A 24 -8.08 0.46 11.61
N ASP A 25 -8.11 1.77 11.86
CA ASP A 25 -9.16 2.65 11.34
C ASP A 25 -9.05 2.77 9.82
N TYR A 26 -7.80 2.88 9.33
CA TYR A 26 -7.51 2.92 7.91
C TYR A 26 -7.74 1.59 7.23
N GLU A 27 -7.46 0.45 7.89
CA GLU A 27 -7.80 -0.87 7.36
C GLU A 27 -9.31 -1.03 7.18
N ALA A 28 -10.10 -0.67 8.20
CA ALA A 28 -11.56 -0.73 8.13
C ALA A 28 -12.10 0.16 7.01
N GLN A 29 -11.59 1.39 6.89
CA GLN A 29 -12.00 2.33 5.85
C GLN A 29 -11.56 1.87 4.45
N THR A 30 -10.35 1.30 4.31
CA THR A 30 -9.85 0.73 3.04
C THR A 30 -10.74 -0.41 2.58
N GLU A 31 -11.14 -1.28 3.50
CA GLU A 31 -12.05 -2.37 3.15
C GLU A 31 -13.42 -1.86 2.72
N GLN A 32 -13.92 -0.77 3.32
CA GLN A 32 -15.14 -0.13 2.83
C GLN A 32 -14.97 0.41 1.40
N TYR A 33 -13.86 1.11 1.10
CA TYR A 33 -13.59 1.60 -0.26
C TYR A 33 -13.44 0.48 -1.28
N ARG A 34 -12.87 -0.66 -0.88
CA ARG A 34 -12.78 -1.86 -1.72
C ARG A 34 -14.16 -2.39 -2.08
N ARG A 35 -15.06 -2.53 -1.10
CA ARG A 35 -16.45 -2.99 -1.33
C ARG A 35 -17.24 -2.05 -2.23
N GLU A 36 -17.01 -0.75 -2.10
CA GLU A 36 -17.66 0.28 -2.93
C GLU A 36 -17.02 0.42 -4.32
N ASN A 37 -15.89 -0.26 -4.58
CA ASN A 37 -15.01 0.01 -5.72
C ASN A 37 -14.70 1.51 -5.89
N ARG A 38 -14.60 2.21 -4.77
CA ARG A 38 -14.56 3.67 -4.74
C ARG A 38 -13.19 4.17 -5.16
N GLU A 39 -13.17 5.16 -6.04
CA GLU A 39 -11.90 5.73 -6.51
C GLU A 39 -11.22 6.54 -5.40
N VAL A 40 -9.93 6.29 -5.21
CA VAL A 40 -9.07 7.06 -4.30
C VAL A 40 -7.94 7.70 -5.10
N ARG A 41 -7.79 9.03 -4.99
CA ARG A 41 -6.76 9.82 -5.65
C ARG A 41 -5.81 10.40 -4.60
N LEU A 42 -4.51 10.13 -4.72
CA LEU A 42 -3.52 10.49 -3.70
C LEU A 42 -2.62 11.64 -4.14
N HIS A 43 -2.51 12.68 -3.30
CA HIS A 43 -1.42 13.66 -3.29
C HIS A 43 -0.43 13.35 -2.17
N GLU A 44 -0.55 13.98 -0.99
CA GLU A 44 0.31 13.68 0.15
C GLU A 44 -0.34 12.67 1.10
N CYS A 45 0.34 11.56 1.34
CA CYS A 45 -0.12 10.53 2.25
C CYS A 45 1.05 9.95 3.05
N ARG A 46 0.90 9.89 4.37
CA ARG A 46 1.91 9.39 5.31
C ARG A 46 1.34 8.26 6.16
N SER A 47 2.14 7.24 6.42
CA SER A 47 1.77 6.16 7.35
C SER A 47 0.52 5.39 6.92
N ALA A 48 -0.49 5.23 7.77
CA ALA A 48 -1.64 4.37 7.58
C ALA A 48 -2.46 4.64 6.30
N CYS A 49 -2.57 5.89 5.82
CA CYS A 49 -3.29 6.17 4.57
C CYS A 49 -2.67 5.48 3.33
N THR A 50 -1.42 5.02 3.43
CA THR A 50 -0.73 4.31 2.33
C THR A 50 -1.40 2.97 2.01
N LEU A 51 -2.26 2.45 2.90
CA LEU A 51 -3.15 1.33 2.61
C LEU A 51 -4.03 1.55 1.38
N ALA A 52 -4.29 2.80 1.00
CA ALA A 52 -4.94 3.16 -0.25
C ALA A 52 -4.30 2.51 -1.48
N LEU A 53 -2.98 2.30 -1.48
CA LEU A 53 -2.26 1.67 -2.59
C LEU A 53 -2.68 0.20 -2.82
N SER A 54 -3.35 -0.43 -1.85
CA SER A 54 -3.89 -1.79 -1.97
C SER A 54 -5.26 -1.85 -2.66
N LEU A 55 -5.88 -0.70 -2.95
CA LEU A 55 -7.19 -0.65 -3.59
C LEU A 55 -7.06 -0.86 -5.10
N PRO A 56 -8.01 -1.56 -5.73
CA PRO A 56 -7.98 -1.75 -7.19
C PRO A 56 -8.24 -0.45 -7.96
N ASN A 57 -8.99 0.49 -7.37
CA ASN A 57 -9.34 1.77 -7.99
C ASN A 57 -8.61 2.96 -7.35
N VAL A 58 -7.33 2.78 -7.01
CA VAL A 58 -6.47 3.89 -6.58
C VAL A 58 -5.69 4.46 -7.75
N CYS A 59 -5.49 5.77 -7.76
CA CYS A 59 -4.49 6.44 -8.58
C CYS A 59 -3.67 7.41 -7.74
N VAL A 60 -2.48 7.75 -8.23
CA VAL A 60 -1.60 8.75 -7.63
C VAL A 60 -1.38 9.90 -8.61
N TYR A 61 -1.30 11.13 -8.11
CA TYR A 61 -0.88 12.27 -8.92
C TYR A 61 0.65 12.23 -9.11
N PRO A 62 1.21 12.70 -10.24
CA PRO A 62 2.67 12.67 -10.46
C PRO A 62 3.49 13.41 -9.39
N ASP A 63 2.93 14.47 -8.81
CA ASP A 63 3.54 15.28 -7.74
C ASP A 63 3.26 14.75 -6.32
N ALA A 64 2.56 13.61 -6.20
CA ALA A 64 2.25 12.99 -4.93
C ALA A 64 3.51 12.70 -4.10
N GLN A 65 3.36 12.74 -2.78
CA GLN A 65 4.39 12.31 -1.83
C GLN A 65 3.81 11.26 -0.91
N VAL A 66 4.25 10.02 -1.07
CA VAL A 66 3.80 8.91 -0.25
C VAL A 66 4.91 8.46 0.68
N LYS A 67 4.67 8.54 1.99
CA LYS A 67 5.68 8.37 3.04
C LYS A 67 5.41 7.13 3.86
N PHE A 68 6.32 6.16 3.75
CA PHE A 68 6.26 4.84 4.35
C PHE A 68 7.15 4.78 5.58
N HIS A 69 6.68 4.16 6.65
CA HIS A 69 7.47 3.86 7.84
C HIS A 69 6.80 2.76 8.66
N GLN A 70 7.51 2.23 9.65
CA GLN A 70 7.00 1.26 10.61
C GLN A 70 5.87 1.85 11.47
N ALA A 71 4.84 1.05 11.75
CA ALA A 71 3.86 1.42 12.74
C ALA A 71 4.52 1.49 14.12
N TYR A 72 4.23 2.55 14.87
CA TYR A 72 4.74 2.74 16.22
C TYR A 72 3.69 3.39 17.11
N ASN A 73 3.79 3.16 18.41
CA ASN A 73 2.93 3.80 19.39
C ASN A 73 3.24 5.31 19.46
N ALA A 74 2.25 6.16 19.22
CA ALA A 74 2.47 7.61 19.18
C ALA A 74 2.98 8.22 20.49
N ILE A 75 2.76 7.56 21.64
CA ILE A 75 3.18 7.99 22.97
C ILE A 75 4.56 7.40 23.30
N THR A 76 4.67 6.07 23.36
CA THR A 76 5.92 5.39 23.79
C THR A 76 7.00 5.37 22.71
N LYS A 77 6.62 5.63 21.45
CA LYS A 77 7.47 5.54 20.25
C LYS A 77 7.99 4.13 19.93
N GLU A 78 7.55 3.12 20.66
CA GLU A 78 7.91 1.73 20.40
C GLU A 78 7.31 1.25 19.07
N VAL A 79 8.11 0.51 18.29
CA VAL A 79 7.67 -0.07 17.03
C VAL A 79 6.78 -1.25 17.30
N ASP A 80 5.66 -1.32 16.59
CA ASP A 80 4.86 -2.53 16.50
C ASP A 80 5.26 -3.30 15.24
N LEU A 81 6.06 -4.35 15.40
CA LEU A 81 6.56 -5.17 14.29
C LEU A 81 5.43 -5.95 13.60
N GLY A 82 4.41 -6.38 14.35
CA GLY A 82 3.28 -7.13 13.79
C GLY A 82 2.45 -6.24 12.86
N ILE A 83 2.09 -5.06 13.33
CA ILE A 83 1.35 -4.07 12.53
C ILE A 83 2.22 -3.55 11.38
N SER A 84 3.53 -3.33 11.60
CA SER A 84 4.45 -2.93 10.52
C SER A 84 4.52 -3.97 9.41
N SER A 85 4.60 -5.26 9.76
CA SER A 85 4.62 -6.34 8.78
C SER A 85 3.29 -6.43 8.00
N LYS A 86 2.16 -6.28 8.69
CA LYS A 86 0.83 -6.28 8.07
C LYS A 86 0.63 -5.09 7.14
N LEU A 87 1.08 -3.91 7.56
CA LEU A 87 1.05 -2.71 6.73
C LEU A 87 1.91 -2.90 5.48
N PHE A 88 3.14 -3.41 5.62
CA PHE A 88 4.03 -3.64 4.49
C PHE A 88 3.47 -4.66 3.48
N SER A 89 2.89 -5.76 3.98
CA SER A 89 2.34 -6.82 3.12
C SER A 89 1.11 -6.38 2.32
N SER A 90 0.46 -5.29 2.71
CA SER A 90 -0.68 -4.71 1.99
C SER A 90 -0.28 -4.02 0.68
N TYR A 91 0.98 -3.60 0.53
CA TYR A 91 1.40 -2.80 -0.61
C TYR A 91 1.55 -3.66 -1.88
N PRO A 92 1.41 -3.07 -3.07
CA PRO A 92 1.71 -3.78 -4.32
C PRO A 92 3.14 -4.35 -4.33
N ALA A 93 3.33 -5.52 -4.93
CA ALA A 93 4.62 -6.24 -4.91
C ALA A 93 5.80 -5.38 -5.43
N ALA A 94 5.60 -4.56 -6.46
CA ALA A 94 6.62 -3.66 -6.98
C ALA A 94 6.99 -2.55 -5.97
N VAL A 95 6.02 -2.06 -5.20
CA VAL A 95 6.24 -1.08 -4.12
C VAL A 95 6.99 -1.75 -2.96
N GLN A 96 6.60 -2.97 -2.58
CA GLN A 96 7.34 -3.76 -1.58
C GLN A 96 8.79 -3.97 -2.01
N ALA A 97 9.04 -4.39 -3.25
CA ALA A 97 10.39 -4.59 -3.77
C ALA A 97 11.23 -3.30 -3.78
N ARG A 98 10.62 -2.16 -4.16
CA ARG A 98 11.28 -0.84 -4.13
C ARG A 98 11.68 -0.42 -2.71
N LEU A 99 10.84 -0.73 -1.73
CA LEU A 99 11.06 -0.41 -0.32
C LEU A 99 11.97 -1.43 0.37
N GLY A 100 11.93 -2.71 0.02
CA GLY A 100 12.61 -3.79 0.74
C GLY A 100 11.99 -4.09 2.10
N TYR A 101 11.96 -3.11 3.01
CA TYR A 101 11.32 -3.20 4.32
C TYR A 101 10.95 -1.80 4.83
N LEU A 102 10.12 -1.76 5.88
CA LEU A 102 9.78 -0.51 6.58
C LEU A 102 10.78 -0.21 7.70
N THR A 103 11.18 1.06 7.78
CA THR A 103 12.04 1.64 8.82
C THR A 103 11.27 2.60 9.72
N ARG A 104 11.84 3.02 10.86
CA ARG A 104 11.30 4.11 11.69
C ARG A 104 11.29 5.44 10.92
N GLU A 105 12.33 5.68 10.13
CA GLU A 105 12.47 6.85 9.28
C GLU A 105 11.53 6.75 8.07
N TYR A 106 11.03 7.90 7.63
CA TYR A 106 10.23 7.95 6.42
C TYR A 106 11.07 7.59 5.20
N ARG A 107 10.59 6.59 4.47
CA ARG A 107 10.95 6.39 3.07
C ARG A 107 9.88 7.05 2.22
N VAL A 108 10.29 7.91 1.30
CA VAL A 108 9.37 8.65 0.44
C VAL A 108 9.47 8.08 -0.97
N LEU A 109 8.32 7.76 -1.57
CA LEU A 109 8.21 7.57 -3.01
C LEU A 109 7.33 8.70 -3.56
N SER A 110 7.83 9.33 -4.62
CA SER A 110 7.05 10.30 -5.38
C SER A 110 5.94 9.61 -6.18
N GLY A 111 4.94 10.39 -6.59
CA GLY A 111 3.90 9.93 -7.49
C GLY A 111 4.46 9.35 -8.80
N ARG A 112 5.44 10.02 -9.40
CA ARG A 112 6.14 9.52 -10.60
C ARG A 112 6.80 8.16 -10.38
N GLU A 113 7.47 7.95 -9.24
CA GLU A 113 8.06 6.64 -8.92
C GLU A 113 6.99 5.57 -8.75
N LEU A 114 5.89 5.88 -8.04
CA LEU A 114 4.78 4.95 -7.88
C LEU A 114 4.12 4.60 -9.22
N ILE A 115 3.95 5.58 -10.11
CA ILE A 115 3.44 5.34 -11.47
C ILE A 115 4.39 4.44 -12.26
N ALA A 116 5.70 4.68 -12.19
CA ALA A 116 6.70 3.81 -12.81
C ALA A 116 6.70 2.38 -12.25
N LEU A 117 6.25 2.19 -11.00
CA LEU A 117 6.05 0.88 -10.37
C LEU A 117 4.70 0.24 -10.69
N GLY A 118 3.89 0.85 -11.55
CA GLY A 118 2.62 0.31 -12.03
C GLY A 118 1.38 0.87 -11.35
N MET A 119 1.51 1.89 -10.49
CA MET A 119 0.33 2.60 -9.98
C MET A 119 -0.29 3.45 -11.09
N ARG A 120 -1.61 3.58 -11.03
CA ARG A 120 -2.39 4.34 -12.00
C ARG A 120 -2.16 5.86 -11.85
N ASN A 121 -2.10 6.61 -12.96
CA ASN A 121 -1.81 8.04 -12.97
C ASN A 121 -3.12 8.86 -13.04
N CYS A 122 -3.45 9.59 -11.98
CA CYS A 122 -4.71 10.33 -11.92
C CYS A 122 -4.91 11.37 -13.03
N ASN A 123 -3.83 11.86 -13.67
CA ASN A 123 -3.91 12.84 -14.74
C ASN A 123 -4.17 12.24 -16.13
N GLN A 124 -4.03 10.92 -16.28
CA GLN A 124 -4.10 10.25 -17.59
C GLN A 124 -5.34 9.37 -17.74
N ASP A 125 -6.16 9.26 -16.69
CA ASP A 125 -7.31 8.36 -16.69
C ASP A 125 -8.64 9.09 -16.58
N ASP A 126 -9.34 9.12 -17.72
CA ASP A 126 -10.81 9.17 -17.78
C ASP A 126 -11.42 7.74 -17.75
N ASN A 127 -10.63 6.69 -17.53
CA ASN A 127 -11.08 5.29 -17.56
C ASN A 127 -10.60 4.46 -16.36
N PRO A 128 -11.51 3.97 -15.49
CA PRO A 128 -11.16 3.08 -14.40
C PRO A 128 -10.78 1.71 -14.97
N VAL A 129 -9.48 1.37 -14.96
CA VAL A 129 -9.03 0.03 -15.35
C VAL A 129 -9.50 -0.97 -14.30
N LEU A 130 -10.57 -1.70 -14.62
CA LEU A 130 -10.88 -2.99 -14.01
C LEU A 130 -9.70 -3.92 -14.32
N ILE A 131 -8.90 -4.27 -13.31
CA ILE A 131 -7.87 -5.31 -13.46
C ILE A 131 -8.58 -6.66 -13.58
N ALA A 132 -9.10 -6.95 -14.77
CA ALA A 132 -9.29 -8.32 -15.23
C ALA A 132 -7.94 -8.75 -15.83
N SER A 133 -7.34 -9.76 -15.22
CA SER A 133 -6.10 -10.41 -15.61
C SER A 133 -6.00 -10.55 -17.13
N ARG A 134 -5.17 -9.73 -17.76
CA ARG A 134 -4.90 -9.82 -19.20
C ARG A 134 -4.10 -11.11 -19.45
N ARG A 135 -4.79 -12.20 -19.78
CA ARG A 135 -4.19 -13.29 -20.57
C ARG A 135 -3.63 -12.64 -21.82
N GLN A 136 -2.31 -12.70 -21.98
CA GLN A 136 -1.62 -12.23 -23.17
C GLN A 136 -2.31 -12.83 -24.40
N ARG A 137 -2.91 -11.97 -25.22
CA ARG A 137 -3.37 -12.34 -26.55
C ARG A 137 -2.10 -12.54 -27.38
N GLN A 138 -1.61 -13.77 -27.42
CA GLN A 138 -0.55 -14.16 -28.35
C GLN A 138 -1.07 -13.86 -29.76
N GLN A 139 -0.30 -13.04 -30.48
CA GLN A 139 -0.54 -12.74 -31.88
C GLN A 139 -0.44 -14.05 -32.67
N ALA A 140 -1.54 -14.46 -33.31
CA ALA A 140 -1.51 -15.54 -34.29
C ALA A 140 -0.72 -15.05 -35.52
N PRO A 141 0.18 -15.87 -36.10
CA PRO A 141 0.86 -15.50 -37.33
C PRO A 141 -0.12 -15.43 -38.50
N ILE A 142 0.03 -14.39 -39.31
CA ILE A 142 -0.68 -14.18 -40.57
C ILE A 142 -0.20 -15.26 -41.54
N ALA A 143 -1.06 -16.24 -41.84
CA ALA A 143 -0.84 -17.16 -42.94
C ALA A 143 -1.21 -16.46 -44.25
N VAL A 144 -0.24 -16.38 -45.16
CA VAL A 144 -0.39 -15.86 -46.52
C VAL A 144 -1.17 -16.91 -47.33
N ALA A 145 -2.34 -16.54 -47.85
CA ALA A 145 -3.17 -17.44 -48.65
C ALA A 145 -2.75 -17.34 -50.13
N ASP A 146 -2.23 -18.43 -50.69
CA ASP A 146 -2.10 -18.62 -52.14
C ASP A 146 -3.46 -19.03 -52.72
N ALA A 147 -3.87 -18.34 -53.78
CA ALA A 147 -5.13 -18.56 -54.46
C ALA A 147 -5.02 -19.65 -55.54
N ARG A 148 -5.85 -20.70 -55.43
CA ARG A 148 -6.34 -21.47 -56.59
C ARG A 148 -7.83 -21.84 -56.40
N PRO A 149 -8.67 -21.74 -57.43
CA PRO A 149 -10.09 -22.06 -57.33
C PRO A 149 -10.35 -23.51 -57.74
N GLN A 150 -11.23 -24.23 -57.02
CA GLN A 150 -12.17 -25.18 -57.64
C GLN A 150 -13.22 -25.73 -56.66
N GLU A 151 -14.47 -25.67 -57.14
CA GLU A 151 -15.66 -26.53 -56.95
C GLU A 151 -16.24 -26.81 -55.55
N ALA A 152 -17.51 -26.43 -55.41
CA ALA A 152 -18.45 -26.91 -54.40
C ALA A 152 -18.83 -28.37 -54.66
N PRO A 153 -19.19 -29.14 -53.61
CA PRO A 153 -20.61 -29.50 -53.51
C PRO A 153 -21.18 -29.60 -52.09
N SER A 154 -22.51 -29.40 -52.06
CA SER A 154 -23.54 -30.01 -51.20
C SER A 154 -23.51 -29.88 -49.67
N ALA A 155 -24.68 -29.44 -49.18
CA ALA A 155 -25.22 -29.41 -47.82
C ALA A 155 -24.79 -30.56 -46.88
N GLY A 156 -24.37 -30.17 -45.66
CA GLY A 156 -24.11 -30.99 -44.47
C GLY A 156 -24.29 -30.16 -43.19
N PRO A 157 -24.45 -30.77 -42.01
CA PRO A 157 -25.43 -30.39 -40.99
C PRO A 157 -25.09 -29.12 -40.18
N SER A 158 -26.12 -28.55 -39.58
CA SER A 158 -26.09 -27.30 -38.80
C SER A 158 -25.06 -27.30 -37.68
N ALA A 159 -24.47 -26.12 -37.45
CA ALA A 159 -23.41 -25.79 -36.49
C ALA A 159 -23.67 -26.21 -35.03
N TRP A 160 -24.88 -26.68 -34.71
CA TRP A 160 -25.23 -27.25 -33.41
C TRP A 160 -24.70 -28.69 -33.23
N SER A 161 -24.57 -29.44 -34.32
CA SER A 161 -24.03 -30.81 -34.29
C SER A 161 -22.53 -30.85 -33.97
N ASP A 162 -21.77 -29.82 -34.35
CA ASP A 162 -20.35 -29.69 -34.03
C ASP A 162 -20.07 -29.28 -32.58
N ILE A 163 -20.99 -28.54 -31.95
CA ILE A 163 -20.88 -28.17 -30.53
C ILE A 163 -21.22 -29.38 -29.65
N ALA A 164 -22.25 -30.16 -30.01
CA ALA A 164 -22.60 -31.38 -29.28
C ALA A 164 -21.47 -32.43 -29.34
N ARG A 165 -20.81 -32.58 -30.49
CA ARG A 165 -19.66 -33.49 -30.65
C ARG A 165 -18.45 -33.04 -29.81
N LYS A 166 -18.20 -31.73 -29.70
CA LYS A 166 -17.11 -31.18 -28.87
C LYS A 166 -17.34 -31.38 -27.37
N VAL A 167 -18.58 -31.26 -26.90
CA VAL A 167 -18.91 -31.49 -25.47
C VAL A 167 -18.81 -32.97 -25.12
N GLN A 168 -19.24 -33.88 -26.00
CA GLN A 168 -19.11 -35.32 -25.77
C GLN A 168 -17.65 -35.79 -25.74
N THR A 169 -16.78 -35.25 -26.61
CA THR A 169 -15.34 -35.57 -26.58
C THR A 169 -14.61 -35.04 -25.34
N ALA A 170 -15.07 -33.93 -24.76
CA ALA A 170 -14.49 -33.36 -23.55
C ALA A 170 -14.81 -34.18 -22.28
N VAL A 171 -15.99 -34.82 -22.23
CA VAL A 171 -16.40 -35.67 -21.11
C VAL A 171 -15.80 -37.07 -21.20
N ALA A 172 -15.62 -37.62 -22.41
CA ALA A 172 -14.96 -38.92 -22.60
C ALA A 172 -13.45 -38.90 -22.26
N GLY A 173 -12.78 -37.76 -22.45
CA GLY A 173 -11.38 -37.57 -22.05
C GLY A 173 -11.19 -37.40 -20.54
N ALA A 174 -12.24 -36.99 -19.80
CA ALA A 174 -12.18 -36.78 -18.35
C ALA A 174 -12.43 -38.06 -17.52
N LEU A 175 -12.92 -39.14 -18.16
CA LEU A 175 -13.25 -40.41 -17.49
C LEU A 175 -12.32 -41.58 -17.87
N SER A 176 -11.35 -41.36 -18.75
CA SER A 176 -10.36 -42.36 -19.13
C SER A 176 -9.03 -42.08 -18.42
N THR A 177 -8.86 -42.62 -17.22
CA THR A 177 -7.57 -42.69 -16.53
C THR A 177 -6.76 -43.91 -17.01
N PRO A 178 -5.52 -43.73 -17.52
CA PRO A 178 -4.49 -44.73 -17.37
C PRO A 178 -3.83 -44.54 -16.00
N GLN A 179 -3.86 -45.63 -15.25
CA GLN A 179 -3.16 -45.87 -14.00
C GLN A 179 -1.65 -45.84 -14.27
N ASP A 180 -0.96 -44.77 -13.85
CA ASP A 180 0.50 -44.76 -13.75
C ASP A 180 0.94 -44.35 -12.35
N GLN A 181 1.68 -45.27 -11.73
CA GLN A 181 2.11 -45.25 -10.34
C GLN A 181 3.48 -44.57 -10.26
N PRO A 182 3.66 -43.46 -9.53
CA PRO A 182 4.99 -43.07 -9.09
C PRO A 182 5.31 -43.81 -7.80
N LYS A 183 6.12 -44.88 -7.90
CA LYS A 183 6.86 -45.43 -6.76
C LYS A 183 7.87 -44.38 -6.30
N GLY A 184 7.53 -43.68 -5.23
CA GLY A 184 8.44 -42.79 -4.51
C GLY A 184 7.86 -42.46 -3.15
N SER A 185 8.37 -43.10 -2.10
CA SER A 185 8.00 -42.77 -0.72
C SER A 185 8.36 -41.32 -0.42
N ILE A 186 7.36 -40.50 -0.12
CA ILE A 186 7.55 -39.16 0.43
C ILE A 186 8.27 -39.31 1.77
N ARG A 187 9.54 -38.86 1.84
CA ARG A 187 10.23 -38.69 3.13
C ARG A 187 9.94 -37.29 3.63
N VAL A 188 9.09 -37.21 4.65
CA VAL A 188 8.89 -35.99 5.44
C VAL A 188 10.11 -35.82 6.34
N ALA A 189 10.93 -34.80 6.09
CA ALA A 189 11.95 -34.39 7.04
C ALA A 189 11.26 -33.60 8.17
N VAL A 190 10.93 -34.29 9.25
CA VAL A 190 10.61 -33.65 10.53
C VAL A 190 11.96 -33.23 11.14
N ALA A 191 12.22 -31.93 11.21
CA ALA A 191 13.36 -31.43 11.96
C ALA A 191 13.05 -31.59 13.46
N ASP A 192 13.70 -32.57 14.09
CA ASP A 192 13.71 -32.71 15.55
C ASP A 192 14.31 -31.46 16.19
N ARG A 193 13.55 -30.83 17.08
CA ARG A 193 14.02 -29.75 17.95
C ARG A 193 14.89 -30.36 19.07
N ALA A 194 16.09 -30.79 18.70
CA ALA A 194 17.12 -31.19 19.65
C ALA A 194 17.77 -29.93 20.26
N ARG A 195 17.33 -29.65 21.49
CA ARG A 195 18.10 -29.13 22.64
C ARG A 195 19.50 -28.54 22.31
N ILE A 196 19.58 -27.21 22.26
CA ILE A 196 20.85 -26.47 22.27
C ILE A 196 21.43 -26.56 23.70
N PRO A 197 22.69 -26.96 23.89
CA PRO A 197 23.35 -26.85 25.19
C PRO A 197 23.71 -25.39 25.47
N ASP A 198 23.44 -24.93 26.70
CA ASP A 198 23.84 -23.64 27.24
C ASP A 198 25.36 -23.45 27.07
N SER A 199 25.76 -22.64 26.10
CA SER A 199 27.08 -22.03 26.09
C SER A 199 26.99 -20.75 26.91
N ARG A 200 27.50 -20.85 28.15
CA ARG A 200 27.78 -19.71 29.01
C ARG A 200 28.64 -18.71 28.21
N ILE A 201 28.08 -17.56 27.90
CA ILE A 201 28.86 -16.41 27.43
C ILE A 201 29.67 -15.96 28.63
N SER A 202 30.96 -16.31 28.61
CA SER A 202 31.96 -15.76 29.52
C SER A 202 32.17 -14.30 29.14
N SER A 203 31.85 -13.41 30.07
CA SER A 203 32.18 -11.99 30.01
C SER A 203 33.69 -11.84 30.13
N ASP A 204 34.43 -11.86 29.01
CA ASP A 204 35.82 -11.39 28.93
C ASP A 204 36.27 -11.31 27.46
N ALA A 205 35.87 -10.24 26.77
CA ALA A 205 36.47 -9.84 25.50
C ALA A 205 36.32 -8.33 25.32
N VAL A 206 36.95 -7.55 26.20
CA VAL A 206 37.18 -6.12 26.01
C VAL A 206 38.67 -5.83 26.20
N ALA A 207 39.50 -6.36 25.30
CA ALA A 207 40.89 -5.91 25.15
C ALA A 207 41.39 -6.30 23.76
N GLY A 208 41.41 -5.34 22.83
CA GLY A 208 42.03 -5.56 21.52
C GLY A 208 41.50 -4.69 20.38
N LEU A 209 41.35 -3.38 20.58
CA LEU A 209 41.18 -2.45 19.45
C LEU A 209 42.55 -1.90 19.05
N GLY A 210 43.11 -2.52 18.02
CA GLY A 210 44.18 -1.95 17.20
C GLY A 210 43.68 -0.68 16.51
N ARG A 211 44.55 0.33 16.54
CA ARG A 211 44.36 1.70 16.08
C ARG A 211 44.19 1.75 14.55
N ALA A 212 42.97 2.00 14.06
CA ALA A 212 42.73 2.45 12.70
C ALA A 212 42.74 4.00 12.64
N PRO A 213 43.33 4.64 11.61
CA PRO A 213 43.35 6.09 11.50
C PRO A 213 41.96 6.64 11.14
N ALA A 214 41.61 7.78 11.75
CA ALA A 214 40.34 8.48 11.57
C ALA A 214 40.23 9.07 10.16
N PRO A 215 39.03 9.11 9.55
CA PRO A 215 38.79 9.93 8.36
C PRO A 215 38.74 11.41 8.76
N GLU A 216 39.37 12.27 7.95
CA GLU A 216 39.37 13.73 8.10
C GLU A 216 37.94 14.28 8.18
N LEU A 217 37.71 15.13 9.18
CA LEU A 217 36.48 15.90 9.37
C LEU A 217 36.41 16.99 8.30
N VAL A 218 35.50 16.82 7.34
CA VAL A 218 35.09 17.90 6.46
C VAL A 218 34.24 18.87 7.29
N ASP A 219 34.69 20.12 7.40
CA ASP A 219 34.04 21.16 8.21
C ASP A 219 32.74 21.63 7.54
N VAL A 220 31.63 20.98 7.89
CA VAL A 220 30.28 21.36 7.43
C VAL A 220 29.75 22.44 8.37
N PRO A 221 29.41 23.65 7.88
CA PRO A 221 28.87 24.71 8.72
C PRO A 221 27.59 24.24 9.43
N LEU A 222 27.58 24.32 10.75
CA LEU A 222 26.41 24.00 11.54
C LEU A 222 25.26 24.97 11.21
N PRO A 223 24.00 24.49 11.14
CA PRO A 223 22.86 25.37 10.95
C PRO A 223 22.74 26.38 12.10
N PRO A 224 22.16 27.58 11.84
CA PRO A 224 22.05 28.62 12.85
C PRO A 224 21.28 28.13 14.08
N ARG A 225 21.74 28.55 15.27
CA ARG A 225 21.09 28.19 16.54
C ARG A 225 19.65 28.68 16.54
N ARG A 226 18.75 27.80 17.00
CA ARG A 226 17.35 28.15 17.27
C ARG A 226 17.32 29.35 18.25
N PRO A 227 16.55 30.41 17.97
CA PRO A 227 16.41 31.54 18.90
C PRO A 227 15.77 31.08 20.23
N PRO A 228 16.11 31.74 21.35
CA PRO A 228 15.57 31.38 22.67
C PRO A 228 14.04 31.53 22.71
N SER A 229 13.39 30.66 23.47
CA SER A 229 11.93 30.47 23.56
C SER A 229 11.15 31.66 24.14
N GLU A 230 11.76 32.84 24.28
CA GLU A 230 11.15 34.01 24.92
C GLU A 230 10.03 34.65 24.08
N ALA A 231 9.79 34.18 22.87
CA ALA A 231 8.69 34.63 22.01
C ALA A 231 7.30 34.09 22.42
N PHE A 232 7.21 33.23 23.43
CA PHE A 232 5.93 32.74 23.97
C PHE A 232 5.95 32.77 25.49
N THR A 233 5.81 33.97 26.05
CA THR A 233 5.63 34.12 27.50
C THR A 233 4.15 34.00 27.86
N THR A 234 3.83 33.57 29.09
CA THR A 234 2.46 33.54 29.63
C THR A 234 1.80 34.92 29.69
N LYS A 235 2.56 36.00 29.47
CA LYS A 235 2.03 37.36 29.30
C LYS A 235 1.26 37.55 27.99
N ASP A 236 1.57 36.80 26.93
CA ASP A 236 0.82 36.88 25.66
C ASP A 236 -0.49 36.09 25.71
N ALA A 237 -0.59 35.10 26.61
CA ALA A 237 -1.79 34.29 26.80
C ALA A 237 -2.92 35.05 27.54
N THR A 238 -2.63 36.20 28.15
CA THR A 238 -3.61 36.93 28.97
C THR A 238 -4.38 38.02 28.21
N THR A 239 -4.05 38.31 26.94
CA THR A 239 -4.65 39.46 26.23
C THR A 239 -5.63 39.11 25.12
N GLN A 240 -5.79 37.84 24.72
CA GLN A 240 -6.80 37.50 23.72
C GLN A 240 -8.15 37.18 24.38
N ARG A 241 -8.91 38.24 24.68
CA ARG A 241 -10.37 38.13 24.80
C ARG A 241 -10.93 37.81 23.41
N LEU A 242 -11.13 36.52 23.12
CA LEU A 242 -11.88 36.09 21.95
C LEU A 242 -13.31 36.63 22.09
N ALA A 243 -13.65 37.63 21.28
CA ALA A 243 -15.02 38.15 21.21
C ALA A 243 -15.92 37.06 20.61
N LEU A 244 -16.96 36.68 21.34
CA LEU A 244 -17.97 35.75 20.84
C LEU A 244 -18.71 36.41 19.66
N ILE A 245 -18.78 35.71 18.53
CA ILE A 245 -19.54 36.16 17.36
C ILE A 245 -21.04 36.14 17.73
N PRO A 246 -21.82 37.20 17.41
CA PRO A 246 -23.26 37.22 17.71
C PRO A 246 -23.98 36.01 17.10
N GLY A 247 -24.67 35.23 17.94
CA GLY A 247 -25.38 34.01 17.53
C GLY A 247 -24.64 32.69 17.73
N ALA A 248 -23.38 32.71 18.20
CA ALA A 248 -22.66 31.48 18.53
C ALA A 248 -23.05 30.97 19.93
N HIS A 249 -23.50 29.71 20.02
CA HIS A 249 -23.64 29.01 21.30
C HIS A 249 -22.32 28.30 21.65
N PRO A 250 -21.80 28.45 22.89
CA PRO A 250 -20.57 27.79 23.29
C PRO A 250 -20.79 26.27 23.40
N ILE A 251 -19.87 25.50 22.83
CA ILE A 251 -19.84 24.02 22.93
C ILE A 251 -19.35 23.57 24.33
N LEU A 252 -18.64 24.44 25.04
CA LEU A 252 -18.10 24.20 26.38
C LEU A 252 -19.00 24.80 27.45
N GLY A 253 -19.15 24.10 28.58
CA GLY A 253 -19.95 24.54 29.72
C GLY A 253 -19.49 25.89 30.30
N ALA A 254 -20.44 26.64 30.90
CA ALA A 254 -20.26 28.03 31.34
C ALA A 254 -19.04 28.30 32.25
N GLN A 255 -18.53 27.29 32.94
CA GLN A 255 -17.32 27.36 33.75
C GLN A 255 -16.04 27.71 32.95
N PHE A 256 -16.05 27.56 31.63
CA PHE A 256 -14.91 27.90 30.76
C PHE A 256 -15.10 29.19 29.94
N VAL A 257 -16.26 29.85 30.07
CA VAL A 257 -16.55 31.11 29.37
C VAL A 257 -16.67 32.23 30.40
N ARG A 258 -15.60 33.01 30.61
CA ARG A 258 -15.70 34.26 31.36
C ARG A 258 -16.39 35.31 30.48
N SER A 259 -17.70 35.44 30.65
CA SER A 259 -18.47 36.55 30.07
C SER A 259 -18.06 37.86 30.73
N ALA A 260 -17.65 38.84 29.94
CA ALA A 260 -17.53 40.22 30.40
C ALA A 260 -18.91 40.88 30.24
N ALA A 261 -19.66 40.99 31.35
CA ALA A 261 -20.78 41.91 31.43
C ALA A 261 -20.23 43.35 31.44
N ARG A 262 -20.86 44.23 30.66
CA ARG A 262 -20.60 45.68 30.64
C ARG A 262 -21.06 46.32 31.94
#